data_AF-A0A0P9FPM4-F1
#
_entry.id   AF-A0A0P9FPM4-F1
#
_cell.length_a   1.000
_cell.length_b   1.000
_cell.length_c   1.000
_cell.angle_alpha   90.00
_cell.angle_beta   90.00
_cell.angle_gamma   90.00
#
_symmetry.space_group_name_H-M   'P 1'
#
loop_
_entity.id
_entity.type
_entity.pdbx_description
1 polymer ?
#
loop_
_entity_poly.entity_id
_entity_poly.type
_entity_poly.pdbx_seq_one_letter_code
_entity_poly.pdbx_strand_id
1 'polypeptide(L)'
;SELISRGVEAGLTVITEYGKKGWGSTIELDELIETVILDTGLGAALVTIEGRESGKGVGIYDAQGACKDKEIAQVLRQVPSPGVLLWEAPQKEQQVHLMQMLGADVHLGNVAPSDVISLEALRRGLRSDTMLPEGLQSAAVGHSWDWQI
;
A
#
# COMPACT_ATOMS: atom_id res chain seq x y z
N SER A 1 6.66 -19.92 5.18
CA SER A 1 5.33 -20.54 5.29
C SER A 1 5.02 -21.09 6.70
N GLU A 2 5.88 -21.87 7.38
CA GLU A 2 5.62 -22.30 8.78
C GLU A 2 5.54 -21.14 9.81
N LEU A 3 6.37 -20.11 9.64
CA LEU A 3 6.44 -18.98 10.57
C LEU A 3 5.15 -18.15 10.64
N ILE A 4 4.35 -18.13 9.57
CA ILE A 4 3.08 -17.40 9.53
C ILE A 4 2.10 -18.08 10.47
N SER A 5 1.86 -19.38 10.27
CA SER A 5 0.96 -20.16 11.11
C SER A 5 1.36 -20.13 12.58
N ARG A 6 2.65 -20.27 12.89
CA ARG A 6 3.15 -20.17 14.27
C ARG A 6 2.94 -18.79 14.90
N GLY A 7 3.11 -17.71 14.13
CA GLY A 7 2.84 -16.36 14.60
C GLY A 7 1.35 -16.16 14.92
N VAL A 8 0.48 -16.65 14.03
CA VAL A 8 -0.98 -16.61 14.22
C VAL A 8 -1.39 -17.46 15.44
N GLU A 9 -0.88 -18.68 15.58
CA GLU A 9 -1.14 -19.56 16.74
C GLU A 9 -0.67 -18.95 18.07
N ALA A 10 0.40 -18.14 18.04
CA ALA A 10 0.86 -17.36 19.18
C ALA A 10 0.03 -16.09 19.46
N GLY A 11 -1.01 -15.82 18.66
CA GLY A 11 -1.87 -14.65 18.81
C GLY A 11 -1.28 -13.35 18.25
N LEU A 12 -0.25 -13.42 17.39
CA LEU A 12 0.34 -12.24 16.75
C LEU A 12 -0.41 -11.84 15.49
N THR A 13 -0.46 -10.53 15.22
CA THR A 13 -0.79 -10.02 13.88
C THR A 13 0.42 -10.19 12.98
N VAL A 14 0.36 -11.14 12.05
CA VAL A 14 1.45 -11.40 11.11
C VAL A 14 1.31 -10.51 9.88
N ILE A 15 2.37 -9.79 9.56
CA ILE A 15 2.51 -9.06 8.29
C ILE A 15 3.72 -9.67 7.59
N THR A 16 3.56 -10.03 6.32
CA THR A 16 4.66 -10.57 5.50
C THR A 16 5.14 -9.53 4.51
N GLU A 17 6.22 -9.83 3.80
CA GLU A 17 6.79 -8.97 2.77
C GLU A 17 7.22 -9.82 1.59
N TYR A 18 6.88 -9.36 0.39
CA TYR A 18 7.40 -9.87 -0.86
C TYR A 18 8.38 -8.85 -1.46
N GLY A 19 9.62 -9.29 -1.64
CA GLY A 19 10.73 -8.47 -2.09
C GLY A 19 11.96 -9.28 -2.47
N LYS A 20 12.68 -8.88 -3.52
CA LYS A 20 13.93 -9.54 -3.96
C LYS A 20 15.11 -8.66 -3.59
N LYS A 21 16.13 -9.25 -2.93
CA LYS A 21 17.29 -8.54 -2.35
C LYS A 21 18.33 -8.03 -3.38
N GLY A 22 18.05 -8.11 -4.67
CA GLY A 22 18.96 -7.65 -5.74
C GLY A 22 18.80 -6.17 -6.06
N TRP A 23 19.82 -5.56 -6.68
CA TRP A 23 19.69 -4.23 -7.31
C TRP A 23 19.13 -4.44 -8.72
N GLY A 24 18.05 -3.73 -9.08
CA GLY A 24 17.36 -3.93 -10.37
C GLY A 24 16.53 -5.21 -10.45
N SER A 25 16.23 -5.86 -9.33
CA SER A 25 15.29 -6.98 -9.31
C SER A 25 13.89 -6.49 -9.65
N THR A 26 13.39 -6.95 -10.79
CA THR A 26 11.99 -6.77 -11.19
C THR A 26 11.09 -7.60 -10.29
N ILE A 27 9.87 -7.11 -10.11
CA ILE A 27 8.84 -7.87 -9.43
C ILE A 27 8.43 -9.01 -10.38
N GLU A 28 8.60 -10.26 -9.94
CA GLU A 28 8.02 -11.39 -10.64
C GLU A 28 6.56 -11.47 -10.20
N LEU A 29 5.65 -10.99 -11.06
CA LEU A 29 4.24 -10.78 -10.71
C LEU A 29 3.54 -12.07 -10.31
N ASP A 30 3.81 -13.16 -11.00
CA ASP A 30 3.18 -14.45 -10.72
C ASP A 30 3.61 -14.98 -9.34
N GLU A 31 4.90 -14.86 -9.02
CA GLU A 31 5.46 -15.23 -7.71
C GLU A 31 4.93 -14.34 -6.59
N LEU A 32 4.76 -13.02 -6.86
CA LEU A 32 4.11 -12.12 -5.91
C LEU A 32 2.67 -12.56 -5.63
N ILE A 33 1.88 -12.79 -6.68
CA ILE A 33 0.47 -13.14 -6.55
C ILE A 33 0.32 -14.45 -5.80
N GLU A 34 1.13 -15.46 -6.14
CA GLU A 34 1.19 -16.73 -5.42
C GLU A 34 1.54 -16.51 -3.94
N THR A 35 2.56 -15.70 -3.65
CA THR A 35 2.94 -15.35 -2.28
C THR A 35 1.78 -14.71 -1.52
N VAL A 36 1.08 -13.74 -2.12
CA VAL A 36 -0.06 -13.07 -1.49
C VAL A 36 -1.16 -14.06 -1.16
N ILE A 37 -1.52 -14.94 -2.10
CA ILE A 37 -2.57 -15.95 -1.90
C ILE A 37 -2.18 -16.94 -0.80
N LEU A 38 -0.94 -17.43 -0.82
CA LEU A 38 -0.46 -18.38 0.18
C LEU A 38 -0.36 -17.77 1.57
N ASP A 39 0.25 -16.60 1.70
CA ASP A 39 0.47 -15.95 3.00
C ASP A 39 -0.85 -15.55 3.65
N THR A 40 -1.77 -14.95 2.89
CA THR A 40 -3.10 -14.61 3.40
C THR A 40 -3.92 -15.86 3.72
N GLY A 41 -3.81 -16.93 2.93
CA GLY A 41 -4.41 -18.23 3.22
C GLY A 41 -3.90 -18.88 4.51
N LEU A 42 -2.68 -18.54 4.94
CA LEU A 42 -2.07 -18.99 6.20
C LEU A 42 -2.36 -18.06 7.39
N GLY A 43 -3.09 -16.96 7.17
CA GLY A 43 -3.51 -16.03 8.21
C GLY A 43 -2.67 -14.76 8.34
N ALA A 44 -1.79 -14.46 7.37
CA ALA A 44 -1.17 -13.14 7.32
C ALA A 44 -2.24 -12.05 7.15
N ALA A 45 -2.17 -11.00 7.97
CA ALA A 45 -3.11 -9.89 7.95
C ALA A 45 -2.88 -8.97 6.74
N LEU A 46 -1.61 -8.73 6.41
CA LEU A 46 -1.19 -7.92 5.27
C LEU A 46 0.07 -8.52 4.63
N VAL A 47 0.22 -8.29 3.33
CA VAL A 47 1.41 -8.62 2.55
C VAL A 47 2.01 -7.34 2.01
N THR A 48 3.24 -7.06 2.42
CA THR A 48 3.98 -5.86 2.06
C THR A 48 4.59 -6.01 0.68
N ILE A 49 4.35 -5.04 -0.19
CA ILE A 49 5.02 -4.92 -1.49
C ILE A 49 6.26 -4.04 -1.30
N GLU A 50 7.45 -4.65 -1.42
CA GLU A 50 8.74 -3.98 -1.16
C GLU A 50 8.96 -2.78 -2.11
N GLY A 51 9.30 -1.65 -1.52
CA GLY A 51 9.70 -0.40 -2.17
C GLY A 51 11.04 0.14 -1.66
N ARG A 52 11.55 -0.38 -0.52
CA ARG A 52 12.76 0.08 0.18
C ARG A 52 12.72 1.56 0.54
N GLU A 53 13.73 2.05 1.26
CA GLU A 53 13.84 3.46 1.64
C GLU A 53 13.94 4.40 0.43
N SER A 54 14.59 3.96 -0.66
CA SER A 54 14.75 4.81 -1.84
C SER A 54 13.46 4.93 -2.66
N GLY A 55 12.61 3.90 -2.69
CA GLY A 55 11.48 3.85 -3.62
C GLY A 55 11.90 3.84 -5.09
N LYS A 56 13.13 3.45 -5.44
CA LYS A 56 13.67 3.57 -6.82
C LYS A 56 14.28 2.25 -7.30
N GLY A 57 13.87 1.82 -8.49
CA GLY A 57 14.43 0.65 -9.18
C GLY A 57 14.13 -0.69 -8.49
N VAL A 58 13.00 -0.77 -7.78
CA VAL A 58 12.62 -1.91 -6.95
C VAL A 58 11.10 -2.10 -6.98
N GLY A 59 10.67 -3.36 -6.98
CA GLY A 59 9.26 -3.72 -6.93
C GLY A 59 8.45 -3.04 -8.04
N ILE A 60 7.41 -2.32 -7.62
CA ILE A 60 6.50 -1.56 -8.49
C ILE A 60 7.02 -0.19 -8.92
N TYR A 61 8.28 0.14 -8.63
CA TYR A 61 8.88 1.43 -8.97
C TYR A 61 9.98 1.30 -10.02
N ASP A 62 9.97 2.20 -11.00
CA ASP A 62 11.04 2.31 -11.98
C ASP A 62 12.32 2.95 -11.39
N ALA A 63 13.37 3.08 -12.20
CA ALA A 63 14.65 3.64 -11.75
C ALA A 63 14.57 5.10 -11.26
N GLN A 64 13.50 5.82 -11.62
CA GLN A 64 13.25 7.20 -11.20
C GLN A 64 12.32 7.28 -9.98
N GLY A 65 11.65 6.17 -9.65
CA GLY A 65 10.72 6.04 -8.53
C GLY A 65 9.26 6.19 -8.92
N ALA A 66 8.95 6.26 -10.22
CA ALA A 66 7.59 6.32 -10.71
C ALA A 66 6.93 4.94 -10.61
N CYS A 67 5.63 4.94 -10.31
CA CYS A 67 4.82 3.74 -10.22
C CYS A 67 4.66 3.07 -11.58
N LYS A 68 4.75 1.74 -11.61
CA LYS A 68 4.53 0.93 -12.79
C LYS A 68 3.07 0.47 -12.84
N ASP A 69 2.20 1.34 -13.35
CA ASP A 69 0.73 1.15 -13.32
C ASP A 69 0.25 -0.19 -13.89
N LYS A 70 0.92 -0.68 -14.94
CA LYS A 70 0.58 -1.98 -15.54
C LYS A 70 0.79 -3.14 -14.56
N GLU A 71 1.89 -3.11 -13.81
CA GLU A 71 2.24 -4.11 -12.81
C GLU A 71 1.25 -4.05 -11.64
N ILE A 72 1.00 -2.84 -11.11
CA ILE A 72 0.03 -2.60 -10.02
C ILE A 72 -1.36 -3.12 -10.41
N ALA A 73 -1.85 -2.77 -11.60
CA ALA A 73 -3.15 -3.22 -12.07
C ALA A 73 -3.20 -4.75 -12.27
N GLN A 74 -2.10 -5.39 -12.65
CA GLN A 74 -2.03 -6.85 -12.79
C GLN A 74 -2.07 -7.57 -11.44
N VAL A 75 -1.41 -7.03 -10.41
CA VAL A 75 -1.51 -7.54 -9.03
C VAL A 75 -2.96 -7.45 -8.55
N LEU A 76 -3.56 -6.27 -8.64
CA LEU A 76 -4.91 -6.01 -8.11
C LEU A 76 -6.01 -6.88 -8.73
N ARG A 77 -5.84 -7.29 -10.00
CA ARG A 77 -6.80 -8.19 -10.67
C ARG A 77 -6.76 -9.63 -10.17
N GLN A 78 -5.67 -10.04 -9.52
CA GLN A 78 -5.40 -11.45 -9.24
C GLN A 78 -5.26 -11.77 -7.75
N VAL A 79 -5.02 -10.76 -6.90
CA VAL A 79 -5.03 -10.96 -5.45
C VAL A 79 -6.47 -11.07 -4.90
N PRO A 80 -6.67 -11.72 -3.75
CA PRO A 80 -8.01 -11.92 -3.17
C PRO A 80 -8.75 -10.61 -2.86
N SER A 81 -8.02 -9.57 -2.46
CA SER A 81 -8.55 -8.23 -2.17
C SER A 81 -7.43 -7.20 -2.16
N PRO A 82 -7.63 -5.97 -2.67
CA PRO A 82 -6.66 -4.89 -2.51
C PRO A 82 -6.32 -4.57 -1.05
N GLY A 83 -7.27 -4.80 -0.14
CA GLY A 83 -7.12 -4.49 1.29
C GLY A 83 -6.13 -5.41 2.03
N VAL A 84 -5.67 -6.51 1.42
CA VAL A 84 -4.64 -7.37 2.02
C VAL A 84 -3.22 -6.92 1.70
N LEU A 85 -3.06 -5.86 0.89
CA LEU A 85 -1.76 -5.37 0.47
C LEU A 85 -1.34 -4.15 1.30
N LEU A 86 -0.05 -4.07 1.64
CA LEU A 86 0.61 -2.89 2.19
C LEU A 86 1.68 -2.42 1.20
N TRP A 87 1.53 -1.23 0.64
CA TRP A 87 2.45 -0.72 -0.38
C TRP A 87 3.51 0.16 0.27
N GLU A 88 4.78 -0.21 0.22
CA GLU A 88 5.83 0.71 0.67
C GLU A 88 5.93 1.90 -0.28
N ALA A 89 5.75 3.12 0.24
CA ALA A 89 5.72 4.36 -0.54
C ALA A 89 6.48 5.47 0.20
N PRO A 90 7.83 5.40 0.26
CA PRO A 90 8.64 6.36 1.00
C PRO A 90 8.58 7.78 0.43
N GLN A 91 8.26 7.96 -0.86
CA GLN A 91 8.20 9.29 -1.48
C GLN A 91 6.77 9.82 -1.56
N LYS A 92 6.61 11.14 -1.40
CA LYS A 92 5.33 11.83 -1.52
C LYS A 92 4.63 11.52 -2.85
N GLU A 93 5.37 11.56 -3.95
CA GLU A 93 4.85 11.33 -5.30
C GLU A 93 4.23 9.93 -5.42
N GLN A 94 4.85 8.92 -4.79
CA GLN A 94 4.35 7.54 -4.75
C GLN A 94 3.08 7.44 -3.92
N GLN A 95 3.05 8.08 -2.76
CA GLN A 95 1.88 8.14 -1.90
C GLN A 95 0.69 8.74 -2.66
N VAL A 96 0.88 9.92 -3.28
CA VAL A 96 -0.16 10.61 -4.07
C VAL A 96 -0.65 9.72 -5.20
N HIS A 97 0.27 9.13 -5.97
CA HIS A 97 -0.08 8.30 -7.11
C HIS A 97 -0.90 7.07 -6.70
N LEU A 98 -0.46 6.35 -5.67
CA LEU A 98 -1.18 5.19 -5.15
C LEU A 98 -2.55 5.56 -4.57
N MET A 99 -2.68 6.70 -3.87
CA MET A 99 -3.98 7.17 -3.40
C MET A 99 -4.93 7.55 -4.53
N GLN A 100 -4.41 8.15 -5.61
CA GLN A 100 -5.22 8.48 -6.79
C GLN A 100 -5.67 7.23 -7.53
N MET A 101 -4.79 6.21 -7.62
CA MET A 101 -5.09 4.96 -8.32
C MET A 101 -5.98 4.01 -7.51
N LEU A 102 -5.79 3.94 -6.19
CA LEU A 102 -6.35 2.90 -5.31
C LEU A 102 -7.35 3.44 -4.28
N GLY A 103 -7.48 4.76 -4.17
CA GLY A 103 -8.33 5.43 -3.18
C GLY A 103 -7.58 5.85 -1.92
N ALA A 104 -8.20 6.77 -1.17
CA ALA A 104 -7.62 7.36 0.03
C ALA A 104 -7.48 6.39 1.22
N ASP A 105 -8.04 5.18 1.15
CA ASP A 105 -7.95 4.14 2.18
C ASP A 105 -6.80 3.15 1.94
N VAL A 106 -6.01 3.31 0.87
CA VAL A 106 -4.88 2.42 0.55
C VAL A 106 -3.89 2.32 1.72
N HIS A 107 -3.48 1.10 2.06
CA HIS A 107 -2.45 0.88 3.07
C HIS A 107 -1.07 1.26 2.51
N LEU A 108 -0.42 2.23 3.15
CA LEU A 108 0.91 2.71 2.77
C LEU A 108 1.90 2.43 3.90
N GLY A 109 3.03 1.81 3.55
CA GLY A 109 4.15 1.51 4.44
C GLY A 109 5.38 2.36 4.11
N ASN A 110 6.41 2.24 4.95
CA ASN A 110 7.67 2.96 4.80
C ASN A 110 7.54 4.50 4.68
N VAL A 111 6.50 5.06 5.28
CA VAL A 111 6.26 6.50 5.34
C VAL A 111 7.20 7.11 6.38
N ALA A 112 7.96 8.14 5.98
CA ALA A 112 8.85 8.82 6.91
C ALA A 112 8.04 9.44 8.08
N PRO A 113 8.55 9.37 9.34
CA PRO A 113 7.83 9.93 10.49
C PRO A 113 7.47 11.41 10.32
N SER A 114 8.30 12.20 9.64
CA SER A 114 8.05 13.61 9.33
C SER A 114 6.89 13.83 8.36
N ASP A 115 6.50 12.80 7.61
CA ASP A 115 5.50 12.90 6.54
C ASP A 115 4.12 12.39 6.98
N VAL A 116 3.96 11.87 8.20
CA VAL A 116 2.68 11.31 8.67
C VAL A 116 1.54 12.34 8.60
N ILE A 117 1.77 13.57 9.05
CA ILE A 117 0.77 14.65 8.97
C ILE A 117 0.50 15.05 7.52
N SER A 118 1.56 15.10 6.71
CA SER A 118 1.48 15.39 5.28
C SER A 118 0.65 14.35 4.54
N LEU A 119 0.78 13.06 4.89
CA LEU A 119 0.03 11.96 4.32
C LEU A 119 -1.44 12.02 4.72
N GLU A 120 -1.76 12.27 5.99
CA GLU A 120 -3.15 12.43 6.41
C GLU A 120 -3.84 13.61 5.73
N ALA A 121 -3.13 14.73 5.56
CA ALA A 121 -3.63 15.88 4.81
C ALA A 121 -3.89 15.52 3.33
N LEU A 122 -3.07 14.66 2.72
CA LEU A 122 -3.33 14.14 1.38
C LEU A 122 -4.58 13.27 1.35
N ARG A 123 -4.74 12.32 2.29
CA ARG A 123 -5.92 11.44 2.38
C ARG A 123 -7.22 12.22 2.53
N ARG A 124 -7.18 13.35 3.25
CA ARG A 124 -8.33 14.23 3.49
C ARG A 124 -8.59 15.24 2.37
N GLY A 125 -7.77 15.28 1.32
CA GLY A 125 -7.90 16.29 0.26
C GLY A 125 -7.56 17.73 0.72
N LEU A 126 -6.75 17.87 1.77
CA LEU A 126 -6.36 19.16 2.35
C LEU A 126 -5.06 19.71 1.76
N ARG A 127 -4.49 19.04 0.75
CA ARG A 127 -3.34 19.51 -0.03
C ARG A 127 -3.70 19.57 -1.50
N SER A 128 -3.03 20.47 -2.23
CA SER A 128 -3.31 20.72 -3.65
C SER A 128 -3.27 19.45 -4.51
N ASP A 129 -2.42 18.48 -4.17
CA ASP A 129 -2.26 17.23 -4.92
C ASP A 129 -3.53 16.35 -4.92
N THR A 130 -4.40 16.51 -3.91
CA THR A 130 -5.61 15.69 -3.70
C THR A 130 -6.86 16.53 -3.40
N MET A 131 -6.79 17.85 -3.61
CA MET A 131 -7.89 18.76 -3.31
C MET A 131 -9.11 18.42 -4.17
N LEU A 132 -10.23 18.10 -3.52
CA LEU A 132 -11.49 17.86 -4.20
C LEU A 132 -12.14 19.20 -4.58
N PRO A 133 -12.67 19.35 -5.80
CA PRO A 133 -13.48 20.52 -6.17
C PRO A 133 -14.67 20.69 -5.20
N GLU A 134 -15.04 21.94 -4.92
CA GLU A 134 -16.25 22.25 -4.15
C GLU A 134 -17.46 21.51 -4.71
N GLY A 135 -18.16 20.74 -3.86
CA GLY A 135 -19.34 19.95 -4.22
C GLY A 135 -19.18 18.42 -4.17
N LEU A 136 -17.95 17.89 -4.18
CA LEU A 136 -17.68 16.43 -4.11
C LEU A 136 -17.36 15.91 -2.70
N GLN A 137 -17.23 16.81 -1.71
CA GLN A 137 -16.85 16.45 -0.34
C GLN A 137 -17.90 15.57 0.38
N SER A 138 -19.16 15.56 -0.05
CA SER A 138 -20.23 14.82 0.64
C SER A 138 -20.34 13.33 0.28
N ALA A 139 -19.73 12.88 -0.82
CA ALA A 139 -19.85 11.49 -1.27
C ALA A 139 -18.75 10.56 -0.74
N ALA A 140 -17.62 11.11 -0.27
CA ALA A 140 -16.43 10.35 0.12
C ALA A 140 -16.27 10.14 1.64
N VAL A 141 -17.12 10.77 2.47
CA VAL A 141 -17.04 10.64 3.93
C VAL A 141 -18.32 10.00 4.46
N GLY A 142 -18.38 8.68 4.45
CA GLY A 142 -19.40 7.88 5.10
C GLY A 142 -19.30 7.87 6.64
N HIS A 143 -18.92 8.98 7.26
CA HIS A 143 -18.85 9.10 8.71
C HIS A 143 -19.55 10.38 9.19
N SER A 144 -20.75 10.18 9.74
CA SER A 144 -21.41 11.14 10.61
C SER A 144 -20.61 11.28 11.90
N TRP A 145 -19.87 12.38 12.07
CA TRP A 145 -19.24 12.71 13.34
C TRP A 145 -20.20 13.59 14.16
N ASP A 146 -20.82 13.00 15.19
CA ASP A 146 -21.60 13.73 16.18
C ASP A 146 -20.64 14.27 17.24
N TRP A 147 -20.21 15.52 17.08
CA TRP A 147 -19.40 16.22 18.07
C TRP A 147 -20.31 16.89 19.10
N GLN A 148 -20.67 16.17 20.15
CA GLN A 148 -21.12 16.79 21.39
C GLN A 148 -19.91 16.99 22.31
N ILE A 149 -19.62 18.26 22.61
CA ILE A 149 -18.83 18.67 23.79
C ILE A 149 -19.82 18.93 24.92
#